data_AF-E3G0G5-F1
#
_entry.id   AF-E3G0G5-F1
#
_cell.length_a   1.000
_cell.length_b   1.000
_cell.length_c   1.000
_cell.angle_alpha   90.00
_cell.angle_beta   90.00
_cell.angle_gamma   90.00
#
_symmetry.space_group_name_H-M   'P 1'
#
loop_
_entity.id
_entity.type
_entity.pdbx_description
1 polymer ?
#
loop_
_entity_poly.entity_id
_entity_poly.type
_entity_poly.pdbx_seq_one_letter_code
_entity_poly.pdbx_strand_id
1 'polypeptide(L)'
;MTKRIEHDADAAFLACFDTLNEDVPLGPDEAKDILREAGVDPDTELAHLMSFIDDFEKKQKKERFARAERERQQALQRISARRVSRARPELLARIEFLKSRLPNGAELQAHFRGFESAPEEDLESLVAEFEELIEHGQKK
;
A
#
# COMPACT_ATOMS: atom_id res chain seq x y z
N MET A 1 -2.99 -27.58 -41.05
CA MET A 1 -1.87 -27.30 -40.14
C MET A 1 -1.19 -26.03 -40.65
N THR A 2 -1.61 -24.87 -40.17
CA THR A 2 -1.16 -23.57 -40.68
C THR A 2 -1.13 -22.60 -39.52
N LYS A 3 0.01 -22.51 -38.83
CA LYS A 3 0.33 -21.51 -37.80
C LYS A 3 1.83 -21.56 -37.53
N ARG A 4 2.63 -20.85 -38.33
CA ARG A 4 4.05 -20.56 -38.03
C ARG A 4 4.75 -19.57 -38.98
N ILE A 5 4.02 -18.73 -39.72
CA ILE A 5 4.64 -17.81 -40.70
C ILE A 5 4.55 -16.34 -40.27
N GLU A 6 3.63 -15.97 -39.37
CA GLU A 6 3.43 -14.56 -38.97
C GLU A 6 4.58 -13.99 -38.12
N HIS A 7 5.27 -14.83 -37.35
CA HIS A 7 6.27 -14.36 -36.37
C HIS A 7 7.63 -13.93 -36.97
N ASP A 8 7.93 -14.38 -38.19
CA ASP A 8 9.22 -14.17 -38.85
C ASP A 8 9.22 -12.88 -39.69
N ALA A 9 8.06 -12.51 -40.22
CA ALA A 9 7.86 -11.27 -40.95
C ALA A 9 7.99 -10.04 -40.03
N ASP A 10 7.43 -10.12 -38.82
CA ASP A 10 7.50 -9.04 -37.84
C ASP A 10 8.93 -8.83 -37.32
N ALA A 11 9.68 -9.92 -37.11
CA ALA A 11 11.08 -9.84 -36.68
C ALA A 11 12.00 -9.29 -37.77
N ALA A 12 11.79 -9.69 -39.03
CA ALA A 12 12.51 -9.15 -40.18
C ALA A 12 12.19 -7.68 -40.43
N PHE A 13 10.93 -7.27 -40.23
CA PHE A 13 10.51 -5.87 -40.30
C PHE A 13 11.19 -5.01 -39.23
N LEU A 14 11.21 -5.47 -37.97
CA LEU A 14 11.89 -4.75 -36.87
C LEU A 14 13.39 -4.62 -37.13
N ALA A 15 14.06 -5.68 -37.59
CA ALA A 15 15.49 -5.64 -37.92
C ALA A 15 15.80 -4.69 -39.10
N CYS A 16 14.90 -4.61 -40.09
CA CYS A 16 15.02 -3.69 -41.22
C CYS A 16 14.73 -2.24 -40.79
N PHE A 17 13.79 -2.03 -39.86
CA PHE A 17 13.48 -0.73 -39.27
C PHE A 17 14.65 -0.20 -38.42
N ASP A 18 15.26 -1.06 -37.60
CA ASP A 18 16.43 -0.68 -36.78
C ASP A 18 17.62 -0.27 -37.65
N THR A 19 17.85 -0.95 -38.79
CA THR A 19 18.91 -0.59 -39.75
C THR A 19 18.60 0.71 -40.50
N LEU A 20 17.34 0.92 -40.92
CA LEU A 20 16.90 2.18 -41.55
C LEU A 20 16.99 3.40 -40.61
N ASN A 21 16.72 3.20 -39.32
CA ASN A 21 16.78 4.23 -38.30
C ASN A 21 18.22 4.70 -38.02
N GLU A 22 19.23 3.86 -38.28
CA GLU A 22 20.65 4.20 -38.18
C GLU A 22 21.19 4.89 -39.45
N ASP A 23 20.68 4.55 -40.63
CA ASP A 23 21.19 5.04 -41.93
C ASP A 23 20.53 6.35 -42.41
N VAL A 24 19.30 6.66 -41.98
CA VAL A 24 18.61 7.92 -42.28
C VAL A 24 17.87 8.40 -41.03
N PRO A 25 18.46 9.31 -40.22
CA PRO A 25 17.75 9.87 -39.08
C PRO A 25 16.58 10.70 -39.60
N LEU A 26 15.37 10.13 -39.57
CA LEU A 26 14.14 10.82 -39.88
C LEU A 26 13.99 11.98 -38.91
N GLY A 27 13.88 13.18 -39.47
CA GLY A 27 13.56 14.36 -38.69
C GLY A 27 12.20 14.18 -38.01
N PRO A 28 11.96 14.80 -36.84
CA PRO A 28 10.66 14.76 -36.18
C PRO A 28 9.51 15.20 -37.11
N ASP A 29 9.78 16.14 -38.00
CA ASP A 29 8.81 16.65 -38.97
C ASP A 29 8.56 15.64 -40.11
N GLU A 30 9.61 14.99 -40.61
CA GLU A 30 9.48 13.95 -41.65
C GLU A 30 8.73 12.72 -41.12
N ALA A 31 8.97 12.34 -39.87
CA ALA A 31 8.21 11.27 -39.21
C ALA A 31 6.72 11.64 -39.07
N LYS A 32 6.41 12.89 -38.71
CA LYS A 32 5.02 13.38 -38.63
C LYS A 32 4.34 13.34 -40.00
N ASP A 33 5.03 13.75 -41.06
CA ASP A 33 4.49 13.76 -42.41
C ASP A 33 4.24 12.33 -42.93
N ILE A 34 5.17 11.40 -42.72
CA ILE A 34 5.00 9.98 -43.07
C ILE A 34 3.81 9.36 -42.29
N LEU A 35 3.70 9.65 -41.00
CA LEU A 35 2.59 9.15 -40.18
C LEU A 35 1.25 9.71 -40.67
N ARG A 36 1.20 11.01 -41.02
CA ARG A 36 0.00 11.65 -41.56
C ARG A 36 -0.38 11.09 -42.93
N GLU A 37 0.59 10.79 -43.80
CA GLU A 37 0.37 10.10 -45.07
C GLU A 37 -0.19 8.68 -44.87
N ALA A 38 0.24 7.99 -43.80
CA ALA A 38 -0.33 6.72 -43.37
C ALA A 38 -1.72 6.86 -42.68
N GLY A 39 -2.26 8.09 -42.58
CA GLY A 39 -3.54 8.39 -41.96
C GLY A 39 -3.51 8.44 -40.42
N VAL A 40 -2.31 8.44 -39.82
CA VAL A 40 -2.10 8.52 -38.38
C VAL A 40 -1.74 9.95 -38.00
N ASP A 41 -2.49 10.55 -37.07
CA ASP A 41 -2.13 11.83 -36.49
C ASP A 41 -1.41 11.61 -35.15
N PRO A 42 -0.06 11.70 -35.11
CA PRO A 42 0.72 11.36 -33.92
C PRO A 42 0.42 12.26 -32.73
N ASP A 43 0.06 13.53 -32.97
CA ASP A 43 -0.23 14.46 -31.88
C ASP A 43 -1.57 14.10 -31.19
N THR A 44 -2.57 13.68 -31.98
CA THR A 44 -3.87 13.21 -31.47
C THR A 44 -3.74 11.87 -30.74
N GLU A 45 -3.00 10.91 -31.30
CA GLU A 45 -2.76 9.61 -30.65
C GLU A 45 -1.98 9.76 -29.33
N LEU A 46 -0.98 10.65 -29.29
CA LEU A 46 -0.26 10.96 -28.06
C LEU A 46 -1.18 11.59 -27.02
N ALA A 47 -2.04 12.53 -27.41
CA ALA A 47 -3.01 13.15 -26.50
C ALA A 47 -4.00 12.12 -25.92
N HIS A 48 -4.47 11.16 -26.74
CA HIS A 48 -5.31 10.06 -26.28
C HIS A 48 -4.58 9.16 -25.27
N LEU A 49 -3.33 8.81 -25.56
CA LEU A 49 -2.52 7.98 -24.66
C LEU A 49 -2.29 8.68 -23.31
N MET A 50 -1.95 9.97 -23.32
CA MET A 50 -1.77 10.76 -22.11
C MET A 50 -3.07 10.84 -21.29
N SER A 51 -4.21 11.07 -21.95
CA SER A 51 -5.52 11.08 -21.28
C SER A 51 -5.85 9.74 -20.63
N PHE A 52 -5.52 8.63 -21.30
CA PHE A 52 -5.73 7.29 -20.74
C PHE A 52 -4.87 7.05 -19.50
N ILE A 53 -3.60 7.46 -19.54
CA ILE A 53 -2.68 7.36 -18.40
C ILE A 53 -3.23 8.16 -17.21
N ASP A 54 -3.62 9.42 -17.43
CA ASP A 54 -4.18 10.28 -16.38
C ASP A 54 -5.42 9.66 -15.70
N ASP A 55 -6.33 9.10 -16.50
CA ASP A 55 -7.53 8.46 -15.98
C ASP A 55 -7.22 7.16 -15.23
N PHE A 56 -6.24 6.41 -15.70
CA PHE A 56 -5.78 5.20 -15.03
C PHE A 56 -5.11 5.54 -13.68
N GLU A 57 -4.25 6.55 -13.63
CA GLU A 57 -3.62 7.02 -12.39
C GLU A 57 -4.66 7.51 -11.37
N LYS A 58 -5.67 8.28 -11.82
CA LYS A 58 -6.77 8.74 -10.96
C LYS A 58 -7.56 7.56 -10.38
N LYS A 59 -7.83 6.51 -11.17
CA LYS A 59 -8.50 5.29 -10.70
C LYS A 59 -7.66 4.56 -9.66
N GLN A 60 -6.38 4.30 -9.96
CA GLN A 60 -5.47 3.65 -9.01
C GLN A 60 -5.35 4.41 -7.70
N LYS A 61 -5.26 5.75 -7.76
CA LYS A 61 -5.20 6.60 -6.57
C LYS A 61 -6.45 6.43 -5.70
N LYS A 62 -7.64 6.46 -6.30
CA LYS A 62 -8.91 6.23 -5.59
C LYS A 62 -8.96 4.84 -4.94
N GLU A 63 -8.54 3.81 -5.65
CA GLU A 63 -8.50 2.43 -5.13
C GLU A 63 -7.53 2.28 -3.96
N ARG A 64 -6.33 2.89 -4.05
CA ARG A 64 -5.36 2.93 -2.96
C ARG A 64 -5.92 3.58 -1.70
N PHE A 65 -6.58 4.73 -1.84
CA PHE A 65 -7.22 5.40 -0.70
C PHE A 65 -8.37 4.58 -0.12
N ALA A 66 -9.22 3.98 -0.96
CA ALA A 66 -10.31 3.12 -0.49
C ALA A 66 -9.79 1.89 0.27
N ARG A 67 -8.69 1.29 -0.21
CA ARG A 67 -8.02 0.18 0.48
C ARG A 67 -7.43 0.62 1.82
N ALA A 68 -6.70 1.73 1.83
CA ALA A 68 -6.11 2.27 3.06
C ALA A 68 -7.16 2.58 4.12
N GLU A 69 -8.32 3.14 3.72
CA GLU A 69 -9.42 3.42 4.65
C GLU A 69 -10.04 2.12 5.21
N ARG A 70 -10.20 1.07 4.39
CA ARG A 70 -10.65 -0.24 4.89
C ARG A 70 -9.66 -0.85 5.87
N GLU A 71 -8.37 -0.79 5.56
CA GLU A 71 -7.30 -1.28 6.45
C GLU A 71 -7.28 -0.50 7.76
N ARG A 72 -7.43 0.83 7.72
CA ARG A 72 -7.57 1.69 8.91
C ARG A 72 -8.77 1.29 9.76
N GLN A 73 -9.94 1.10 9.16
CA GLN A 73 -11.15 0.70 9.87
C GLN A 73 -11.00 -0.68 10.52
N GLN A 74 -10.39 -1.64 9.82
CA GLN A 74 -10.10 -2.96 10.37
C GLN A 74 -9.11 -2.89 11.54
N ALA A 75 -8.07 -2.07 11.45
CA ALA A 75 -7.13 -1.84 12.55
C ALA A 75 -7.83 -1.25 13.77
N LEU A 76 -8.67 -0.22 13.57
CA LEU A 76 -9.46 0.39 14.64
C LEU A 76 -10.41 -0.62 15.28
N GLN A 77 -11.08 -1.47 14.49
CA GLN A 77 -11.95 -2.53 15.02
C GLN A 77 -11.18 -3.55 15.86
N ARG A 78 -9.96 -3.93 15.45
CA ARG A 78 -9.11 -4.83 16.26
C ARG A 78 -8.73 -4.20 17.59
N ILE A 79 -8.39 -2.91 17.58
CA ILE A 79 -8.05 -2.16 18.80
C ILE A 79 -9.28 -2.04 19.71
N SER A 80 -10.45 -1.70 19.15
CA SER A 80 -11.68 -1.53 19.94
C SER A 80 -12.25 -2.85 20.46
N ALA A 81 -12.18 -3.93 19.67
CA ALA A 81 -12.71 -5.24 20.04
C ALA A 81 -11.97 -5.88 21.22
N ARG A 82 -10.76 -5.41 21.56
CA ARG A 82 -9.98 -5.89 22.70
C ARG A 82 -10.32 -5.21 24.02
N ARG A 83 -11.07 -4.10 24.00
CA ARG A 83 -11.49 -3.40 25.21
C ARG A 83 -12.76 -4.03 25.76
N VAL A 84 -12.58 -5.07 26.57
CA VAL A 84 -13.65 -5.50 27.48
C VAL A 84 -13.78 -4.39 28.52
N SER A 85 -14.90 -3.66 28.49
CA SER A 85 -15.25 -2.68 29.52
C SER A 85 -15.26 -3.40 30.87
N ARG A 86 -14.22 -3.19 31.66
CA ARG A 86 -14.06 -3.80 32.99
C ARG A 86 -14.32 -2.73 34.03
N ALA A 87 -14.93 -3.12 35.14
CA ALA A 87 -15.09 -2.17 36.24
C ALA A 87 -13.70 -1.76 36.77
N ARG A 88 -13.53 -0.51 37.20
CA ARG A 88 -12.28 0.00 37.79
C ARG A 88 -11.56 -0.94 38.79
N PRO A 89 -12.24 -1.58 39.77
CA PRO A 89 -11.58 -2.53 40.65
C PRO A 89 -11.00 -3.76 39.93
N GLU A 90 -11.65 -4.23 38.86
CA GLU A 90 -11.17 -5.34 38.04
C GLU A 90 -9.96 -4.93 37.19
N LEU A 91 -9.95 -3.69 36.68
CA LEU A 91 -8.79 -3.13 35.97
C LEU A 91 -7.55 -3.07 36.86
N LEU A 92 -7.69 -2.58 38.09
CA LEU A 92 -6.58 -2.53 39.05
C LEU A 92 -6.07 -3.94 39.42
N ALA A 93 -6.98 -4.87 39.72
CA ALA A 93 -6.62 -6.25 40.01
C ALA A 93 -5.91 -6.93 38.82
N ARG A 94 -6.34 -6.62 37.60
CA ARG A 94 -5.74 -7.14 36.37
C ARG A 94 -4.35 -6.55 36.11
N ILE A 95 -4.15 -5.26 36.35
CA ILE A 95 -2.82 -4.61 36.25
C ILE A 95 -1.84 -5.28 37.21
N GLU A 96 -2.22 -5.46 38.47
CA GLU A 96 -1.36 -6.13 39.46
C GLU A 96 -1.03 -7.58 39.07
N PHE A 97 -2.02 -8.33 38.57
CA PHE A 97 -1.79 -9.66 38.02
C PHE A 97 -0.81 -9.66 36.84
N LEU A 98 -0.98 -8.74 35.88
CA LEU A 98 -0.13 -8.68 34.70
C LEU A 98 1.30 -8.25 35.04
N LYS A 99 1.48 -7.31 35.98
CA LYS A 99 2.80 -6.92 36.54
C LYS A 99 3.60 -8.13 37.02
N SER A 100 2.96 -9.05 37.73
CA SER A 100 3.62 -10.28 38.23
C SER A 100 4.03 -11.26 37.13
N ARG A 101 3.57 -11.07 35.89
CA ARG A 101 3.83 -11.95 34.75
C ARG A 101 4.76 -11.34 33.69
N LEU A 102 5.22 -10.10 33.85
CA LEU A 102 6.16 -9.54 32.87
C LEU A 102 7.53 -10.22 32.96
N PRO A 103 8.18 -10.45 31.81
CA PRO A 103 9.57 -10.85 31.79
C PRO A 103 10.45 -9.74 32.36
N ASN A 104 11.47 -10.14 33.14
CA ASN A 104 12.47 -9.23 33.69
C ASN A 104 13.14 -8.43 32.55
N GLY A 105 12.93 -7.10 32.52
CA GLY A 105 13.51 -6.20 31.52
C GLY A 105 12.53 -5.66 30.46
N ALA A 106 11.24 -6.00 30.51
CA ALA A 106 10.22 -5.34 29.71
C ALA A 106 9.89 -3.95 30.31
N GLU A 107 10.50 -2.90 29.77
CA GLU A 107 10.19 -1.52 30.16
C GLU A 107 8.89 -1.06 29.48
N LEU A 108 7.88 -0.76 30.28
CA LEU A 108 6.68 -0.07 29.82
C LEU A 108 7.04 1.36 29.43
N GLN A 109 6.58 1.81 28.27
CA GLN A 109 6.75 3.22 27.88
C GLN A 109 5.81 4.15 28.64
N ALA A 110 4.80 3.60 29.31
CA ALA A 110 3.85 4.35 30.12
C ALA A 110 4.46 4.86 31.44
N HIS A 111 4.97 6.10 31.43
CA HIS A 111 5.34 6.86 32.62
C HIS A 111 4.11 7.28 33.45
N PHE A 112 3.42 6.33 34.09
CA PHE A 112 2.31 6.65 35.01
C PHE A 112 2.73 6.41 36.46
N ARG A 113 3.14 7.48 37.15
CA ARG A 113 3.23 7.51 38.61
C ARG A 113 1.83 7.76 39.18
N GLY A 114 1.20 6.72 39.72
CA GLY A 114 -0.06 6.82 40.49
C GLY A 114 -1.30 6.34 39.73
N PHE A 115 -1.55 5.02 39.75
CA PHE A 115 -2.74 4.40 39.15
C PHE A 115 -4.04 4.73 39.90
N GLU A 116 -3.94 5.22 41.14
CA GLU A 116 -5.08 5.47 42.04
C GLU A 116 -5.93 6.68 41.61
N SER A 117 -5.40 7.58 40.78
CA SER A 117 -6.09 8.76 40.26
C SER A 117 -6.27 8.78 38.74
N ALA A 118 -5.84 7.74 38.03
CA ALA A 118 -5.95 7.69 36.57
C ALA A 118 -7.42 7.46 36.13
N PRO A 119 -7.85 8.07 35.02
CA PRO A 119 -9.17 7.82 34.43
C PRO A 119 -9.26 6.38 33.91
N GLU A 120 -10.48 5.84 33.83
CA GLU A 120 -10.71 4.44 33.45
C GLU A 120 -10.19 4.11 32.05
N GLU A 121 -10.29 5.04 31.09
CA GLU A 121 -9.74 4.88 29.73
C GLU A 121 -8.22 4.68 29.71
N ASP A 122 -7.49 5.35 30.60
CA ASP A 122 -6.04 5.20 30.72
C ASP A 122 -5.69 3.85 31.36
N LEU A 123 -6.47 3.41 32.35
CA LEU A 123 -6.32 2.09 32.98
C LEU A 123 -6.60 0.95 31.99
N GLU A 124 -7.62 1.09 31.14
CA GLU A 124 -7.91 0.12 30.07
C GLU A 124 -6.79 0.07 29.02
N SER A 125 -6.28 1.24 28.61
CA SER A 125 -5.21 1.33 27.63
C SER A 125 -3.92 0.67 28.15
N LEU A 126 -3.61 0.88 29.43
CA LEU A 126 -2.47 0.25 30.10
C LEU A 126 -2.63 -1.28 30.20
N VAL A 127 -3.82 -1.78 30.54
CA VAL A 127 -4.09 -3.22 30.58
C VAL A 127 -3.90 -3.85 29.20
N ALA A 128 -4.35 -3.18 28.14
CA ALA A 128 -4.17 -3.66 26.77
C ALA A 128 -2.69 -3.74 26.37
N GLU A 129 -1.89 -2.73 26.72
CA GLU A 129 -0.44 -2.71 26.47
C GLU A 129 0.28 -3.83 27.21
N PHE A 130 -0.09 -4.09 28.48
CA PHE A 130 0.44 -5.22 29.24
C PHE A 130 0.11 -6.58 28.62
N GLU A 131 -1.13 -6.77 28.17
CA GLU A 131 -1.56 -8.01 27.53
C GLU A 131 -0.81 -8.23 26.21
N GLU A 132 -0.56 -7.17 25.44
CA GLU A 132 0.23 -7.22 24.21
C GLU A 132 1.71 -7.54 24.47
N LEU A 133 2.34 -6.89 25.46
CA LEU A 133 3.74 -7.16 25.83
C LEU A 133 3.97 -8.60 26.28
N ILE A 134 3.02 -9.17 27.04
CA ILE A 134 3.10 -10.58 27.45
C ILE A 134 2.92 -11.51 26.25
N GLU A 135 1.97 -11.23 25.36
CA GLU A 135 1.72 -12.04 24.16
C GLU A 135 2.92 -12.02 23.19
N HIS A 136 3.56 -10.86 23.01
CA HIS A 136 4.73 -10.72 22.15
C HIS A 136 6.02 -11.22 22.82
N GLY A 137 6.15 -11.07 24.15
CA GLY A 137 7.28 -11.59 24.93
C GLY A 137 7.32 -13.12 25.00
N GLN A 138 6.17 -13.80 24.91
CA GLN A 138 6.08 -15.27 24.89
C GLN A 138 6.36 -15.91 23.52
N LYS A 139 6.47 -15.12 22.44
CA LYS A 139 6.73 -15.60 21.07
C LYS A 139 8.23 -15.65 20.70
N LYS A 140 9.14 -15.52 21.68
CA LYS A 140 10.58 -15.78 21.53
C LYS A 140 10.93 -17.12 22.17
#